data_AF-A0AA38HP30-F1
#
_entry.id   AF-A0AA38HP30-F1
#
_cell.length_a   1.000
_cell.length_b   1.000
_cell.length_c   1.000
_cell.angle_alpha   90.00
_cell.angle_beta   90.00
_cell.angle_gamma   90.00
#
_symmetry.space_group_name_H-M   'P 1'
#
loop_
_entity.id
_entity.type
_entity.pdbx_description
1 polymer ?
#
loop_
_entity_poly.entity_id
_entity_poly.type
_entity_poly.pdbx_seq_one_letter_code
_entity_poly.pdbx_strand_id
1 'polypeptide(L)'
;MSEKEIKELTHRRGQIKGTVSRIQTFVDNFKASDNVHLLKTRLPNLRNAFNQFEEVQSKLELILPETAALEQEVERDDFENKYYQLEATMASLLEKAQSTTSSTGESASDSNKSETRINPVKLPTLDLPIFSGIYLEWISFADRFNSLIHSSNLYIEVEKFHYLK
;
A
#
# COMPACT_ATOMS: atom_id res chain seq x y z
N MET A 1 -34.49 -26.22 -8.26
CA MET A 1 -34.01 -24.99 -7.59
C MET A 1 -32.55 -24.73 -7.94
N SER A 2 -31.67 -25.75 -7.92
CA SER A 2 -30.25 -25.60 -8.24
C SER A 2 -29.93 -25.09 -9.65
N GLU A 3 -30.65 -25.47 -10.70
CA GLU A 3 -30.28 -25.08 -12.07
C GLU A 3 -30.39 -23.56 -12.32
N LYS A 4 -31.43 -22.92 -11.76
CA LYS A 4 -31.59 -21.46 -11.85
C LYS A 4 -30.49 -20.74 -11.08
N GLU A 5 -30.16 -21.24 -9.90
CA GLU A 5 -29.12 -20.70 -9.02
C GLU A 5 -27.72 -20.85 -9.64
N ILE A 6 -27.39 -22.02 -10.22
CA ILE A 6 -26.13 -22.24 -10.95
C ILE A 6 -26.01 -21.24 -12.10
N LYS A 7 -27.08 -21.01 -12.88
CA LYS A 7 -27.06 -20.03 -13.98
C LYS A 7 -26.81 -18.61 -13.48
N GLU A 8 -27.44 -18.23 -12.37
CA GLU A 8 -27.26 -16.90 -11.76
C GLU A 8 -25.84 -16.71 -11.24
N LEU A 9 -25.31 -17.68 -10.49
CA LEU A 9 -23.94 -17.68 -9.98
C LEU A 9 -22.90 -17.66 -11.11
N THR A 10 -23.09 -18.46 -12.16
CA THR A 10 -22.20 -18.48 -13.33
C THR A 10 -22.21 -17.14 -14.05
N HIS A 11 -23.38 -16.53 -14.21
CA HIS A 11 -23.49 -15.18 -14.78
C HIS A 11 -22.76 -14.15 -13.91
N ARG A 12 -22.94 -14.22 -12.59
CA ARG A 12 -22.25 -13.33 -11.64
C ARG A 12 -20.74 -13.49 -11.70
N ARG A 13 -20.22 -14.73 -11.74
CA ARG A 13 -18.80 -15.02 -11.93
C ARG A 13 -18.26 -14.37 -13.21
N GLY A 14 -19.00 -14.47 -14.31
CA GLY A 14 -18.66 -13.80 -15.57
C GLY A 14 -18.56 -12.28 -15.46
N GLN A 15 -19.50 -11.63 -14.76
CA GLN A 15 -19.46 -10.18 -14.52
C GLN A 15 -18.24 -9.76 -13.68
N ILE A 16 -17.89 -10.56 -12.67
CA ILE A 16 -16.72 -10.33 -11.80
C ILE A 16 -15.44 -10.45 -12.62
N LYS A 17 -15.27 -11.55 -13.39
CA LYS A 17 -14.14 -11.74 -14.33
C LYS A 17 -14.02 -10.56 -15.29
N GLY A 18 -15.14 -10.10 -15.86
CA GLY A 18 -15.16 -8.91 -16.72
C GLY A 18 -14.69 -7.63 -16.03
N THR A 19 -14.94 -7.48 -14.73
CA THR A 19 -14.41 -6.36 -13.93
C THR A 19 -12.90 -6.44 -13.79
N VAL A 20 -12.38 -7.61 -13.43
CA VAL A 20 -10.93 -7.85 -13.35
C VAL A 20 -10.26 -7.59 -14.70
N SER A 21 -10.82 -8.09 -15.81
CA SER A 21 -10.29 -7.84 -17.16
C SER A 21 -10.24 -6.36 -17.51
N ARG A 22 -11.26 -5.57 -17.16
CA ARG A 22 -11.23 -4.10 -17.38
C ARG A 22 -10.14 -3.41 -16.58
N ILE A 23 -9.88 -3.87 -15.34
CA ILE A 23 -8.79 -3.34 -14.52
C ILE A 23 -7.44 -3.75 -15.13
N GLN A 24 -7.30 -5.00 -15.57
CA GLN A 24 -6.09 -5.48 -16.27
C GLN A 24 -5.80 -4.61 -17.49
N THR A 25 -6.78 -4.42 -18.39
CA THR A 25 -6.61 -3.58 -19.58
C THR A 25 -6.22 -2.15 -19.20
N PHE A 26 -6.77 -1.58 -18.12
CA PHE A 26 -6.34 -0.28 -17.64
C PHE A 26 -4.86 -0.27 -17.22
N VAL A 27 -4.43 -1.28 -16.47
CA VAL A 27 -3.05 -1.42 -15.98
C VAL A 27 -2.06 -1.67 -17.12
N ASP A 28 -2.41 -2.51 -18.10
CA ASP A 28 -1.57 -2.79 -19.27
C ASP A 28 -1.29 -1.55 -20.11
N ASN A 29 -2.23 -0.60 -20.11
CA ASN A 29 -2.11 0.67 -20.84
C ASN A 29 -1.61 1.82 -19.96
N PHE A 30 -1.33 1.58 -18.67
CA PHE A 30 -0.92 2.62 -17.72
C PHE A 30 0.55 3.02 -17.95
N LYS A 31 0.80 4.31 -18.09
CA LYS A 31 2.13 4.89 -18.31
C LYS A 31 2.64 5.59 -17.05
N ALA A 32 3.96 5.73 -16.93
CA ALA A 32 4.58 6.44 -15.80
C ALA A 32 4.16 7.93 -15.70
N SER A 33 3.73 8.53 -16.82
CA SER A 33 3.18 9.89 -16.87
C SER A 33 1.72 10.00 -16.41
N ASP A 34 1.01 8.88 -16.27
CA ASP A 34 -0.40 8.88 -15.95
C ASP A 34 -0.64 9.16 -14.46
N ASN A 35 -1.84 9.62 -14.12
CA ASN A 35 -2.19 9.91 -12.75
C ASN A 35 -2.23 8.64 -11.90
N VAL A 36 -1.22 8.45 -11.05
CA VAL A 36 -1.07 7.32 -10.12
C VAL A 36 -2.28 7.12 -9.19
N HIS A 37 -3.04 8.18 -8.87
CA HIS A 37 -4.25 8.03 -8.04
C HIS A 37 -5.31 7.15 -8.70
N LEU A 38 -5.29 7.01 -10.03
CA LEU A 38 -6.17 6.10 -10.76
C LEU A 38 -5.90 4.63 -10.44
N LEU A 39 -4.65 4.26 -10.16
CA LEU A 39 -4.29 2.93 -9.66
C LEU A 39 -4.77 2.76 -8.22
N LYS A 40 -4.51 3.75 -7.35
CA LYS A 40 -4.95 3.74 -5.94
C LYS A 40 -6.47 3.55 -5.81
N THR A 41 -7.23 4.17 -6.71
CA THR A 41 -8.71 4.09 -6.70
C THR A 41 -9.22 2.73 -7.20
N ARG A 42 -8.49 2.06 -8.10
CA ARG A 42 -8.91 0.77 -8.67
C ARG A 42 -8.48 -0.42 -7.83
N LEU A 43 -7.42 -0.31 -7.04
CA LEU A 43 -6.91 -1.42 -6.22
C LEU A 43 -7.96 -1.96 -5.23
N PRO A 44 -8.72 -1.13 -4.49
CA PRO A 44 -9.82 -1.62 -3.65
C PRO A 44 -10.91 -2.35 -4.46
N ASN A 45 -11.19 -1.90 -5.68
CA ASN A 45 -12.17 -2.55 -6.54
C ASN A 45 -11.70 -3.93 -7.00
N LEU A 46 -10.40 -4.10 -7.28
CA LEU A 46 -9.80 -5.40 -7.60
C LEU A 46 -9.94 -6.37 -6.41
N ARG A 47 -9.59 -5.92 -5.19
CA ARG A 47 -9.74 -6.71 -3.96
C ARG A 47 -11.19 -7.10 -3.68
N ASN A 48 -12.12 -6.16 -3.89
CA ASN A 48 -13.54 -6.44 -3.74
C ASN A 48 -14.05 -7.42 -4.81
N ALA A 49 -13.52 -7.38 -6.04
CA ALA A 49 -13.85 -8.36 -7.08
C ALA A 49 -13.35 -9.76 -6.71
N PHE A 50 -12.17 -9.86 -6.09
CA PHE A 50 -11.64 -11.13 -5.57
C PHE A 50 -12.55 -11.72 -4.50
N ASN A 51 -12.93 -10.94 -3.48
CA ASN A 51 -13.84 -11.42 -2.42
C ASN A 51 -15.19 -11.89 -2.97
N GLN A 52 -15.74 -11.19 -3.97
CA GLN A 52 -16.99 -11.61 -4.62
C GLN A 52 -16.81 -12.88 -5.45
N PHE A 53 -15.65 -13.06 -6.09
CA PHE A 53 -15.34 -14.29 -6.80
C PHE A 53 -15.29 -15.46 -5.81
N GLU A 54 -14.56 -15.32 -4.71
CA GLU A 54 -14.44 -16.36 -3.67
C GLU A 54 -15.82 -16.82 -3.17
N GLU A 55 -16.71 -15.87 -2.90
CA GLU A 55 -18.07 -16.17 -2.46
C GLU A 55 -18.86 -16.95 -3.52
N VAL A 56 -18.83 -16.50 -4.77
CA VAL A 56 -19.57 -17.12 -5.88
C VAL A 56 -19.01 -18.49 -6.23
N GLN A 57 -17.69 -18.60 -6.30
CA GLN A 57 -16.98 -19.82 -6.66
C GLN A 57 -17.20 -20.91 -5.61
N SER A 58 -17.10 -20.56 -4.31
CA SER A 58 -17.38 -21.51 -3.22
C SER A 58 -18.83 -22.02 -3.24
N LYS A 59 -19.80 -21.16 -3.58
CA LYS A 59 -21.21 -21.59 -3.75
C LYS A 59 -21.39 -22.53 -4.94
N LEU A 60 -20.72 -22.26 -6.06
CA LEU A 60 -20.76 -23.13 -7.24
C LEU A 60 -20.17 -24.51 -6.92
N GLU A 61 -19.03 -24.57 -6.24
CA GLU A 61 -18.37 -25.80 -5.81
C GLU A 61 -19.24 -26.64 -4.87
N LEU A 62 -20.08 -26.01 -4.05
CA LEU A 62 -21.01 -26.71 -3.16
C LEU A 62 -22.22 -27.32 -3.89
N ILE A 63 -22.70 -26.66 -4.95
CA ILE A 63 -23.96 -27.03 -5.64
C ILE A 63 -23.71 -27.94 -6.86
N LEU A 64 -22.56 -27.78 -7.51
CA LEU A 64 -22.20 -28.57 -8.69
C LEU A 64 -21.85 -30.03 -8.31
N PRO A 65 -22.10 -30.99 -9.21
CA PRO A 65 -21.72 -32.38 -8.97
C PRO A 65 -20.19 -32.54 -8.96
N GLU A 66 -19.71 -33.57 -8.26
CA GLU A 66 -18.29 -33.94 -8.18
C GLU A 66 -17.60 -34.07 -9.55
N THR A 67 -18.35 -34.45 -10.58
CA THR A 67 -17.84 -34.53 -11.96
C THR A 67 -17.33 -33.20 -12.50
N ALA A 68 -17.74 -32.07 -11.91
CA ALA A 68 -17.30 -30.72 -12.27
C ALA A 68 -16.17 -30.18 -11.37
N ALA A 69 -15.73 -30.93 -10.34
CA ALA A 69 -14.76 -30.45 -9.35
C ALA A 69 -13.44 -30.00 -10.00
N LEU A 70 -12.90 -30.79 -10.94
CA LEU A 70 -11.67 -30.43 -11.64
C LEU A 70 -11.82 -29.13 -12.46
N GLU A 71 -12.97 -28.93 -13.12
CA GLU A 71 -13.23 -27.70 -13.87
C GLU A 71 -13.33 -26.48 -12.95
N GLN A 72 -13.95 -26.63 -11.78
CA GLN A 72 -14.04 -25.55 -10.79
C GLN A 72 -12.68 -25.21 -10.19
N GLU A 73 -11.85 -26.21 -9.89
CA GLU A 73 -10.48 -26.00 -9.41
C GLU A 73 -9.63 -25.26 -10.44
N VAL A 74 -9.70 -25.65 -11.71
CA VAL A 74 -9.00 -24.96 -12.79
C VAL A 74 -9.47 -23.51 -12.91
N GLU A 75 -10.79 -23.25 -12.88
CA GLU A 75 -11.33 -21.89 -12.96
C GLU A 75 -10.88 -21.01 -11.79
N ARG A 76 -10.76 -21.59 -10.58
CA ARG A 76 -10.25 -20.92 -9.39
C ARG A 76 -8.79 -20.56 -9.53
N ASP A 77 -7.92 -21.53 -9.82
CA ASP A 77 -6.49 -21.30 -10.01
C ASP A 77 -6.23 -20.25 -11.10
N ASP A 78 -6.95 -20.33 -12.22
CA ASP A 78 -6.87 -19.38 -13.31
C ASP A 78 -7.23 -17.94 -12.90
N PHE A 79 -8.21 -17.79 -12.01
CA PHE A 79 -8.64 -16.49 -11.52
C PHE A 79 -7.68 -15.94 -10.46
N GLU A 80 -7.28 -16.77 -9.49
CA GLU A 80 -6.33 -16.41 -8.44
C GLU A 80 -5.00 -15.95 -9.02
N ASN A 81 -4.43 -16.70 -9.97
CA ASN A 81 -3.21 -16.33 -10.65
C ASN A 81 -3.32 -14.97 -11.35
N LYS A 82 -4.42 -14.72 -12.06
CA LYS A 82 -4.68 -13.41 -12.71
C LYS A 82 -4.80 -12.29 -11.67
N TYR A 83 -5.52 -12.52 -10.58
CA TYR A 83 -5.69 -11.56 -9.50
C TYR A 83 -4.35 -11.18 -8.86
N TYR A 84 -3.56 -12.16 -8.42
CA TYR A 84 -2.31 -11.89 -7.70
C TYR A 84 -1.26 -11.23 -8.61
N GLN A 85 -1.17 -11.63 -9.87
CA GLN A 85 -0.30 -10.97 -10.85
C GLN A 85 -0.69 -9.50 -11.06
N LEU A 86 -1.99 -9.22 -11.17
CA LEU A 86 -2.49 -7.86 -11.35
C LEU A 86 -2.29 -7.01 -10.10
N GLU A 87 -2.59 -7.53 -8.91
CA GLU A 87 -2.36 -6.82 -7.64
C GLU A 87 -0.88 -6.50 -7.45
N ALA A 88 0.01 -7.46 -7.69
CA ALA A 88 1.46 -7.26 -7.59
C ALA A 88 1.97 -6.21 -8.59
N THR A 89 1.44 -6.23 -9.82
CA THR A 89 1.76 -5.23 -10.85
C THR A 89 1.31 -3.84 -10.43
N MET A 90 0.08 -3.69 -9.93
CA MET A 90 -0.43 -2.42 -9.43
C MET A 90 0.38 -1.91 -8.24
N ALA A 91 0.74 -2.78 -7.29
CA ALA A 91 1.58 -2.43 -6.15
C ALA A 91 2.96 -1.93 -6.58
N SER A 92 3.60 -2.63 -7.52
CA SER A 92 4.91 -2.26 -8.07
C SER A 92 4.87 -0.90 -8.78
N LEU A 93 3.80 -0.61 -9.54
CA LEU A 93 3.62 0.70 -10.19
C LEU A 93 3.40 1.82 -9.17
N LEU A 94 2.66 1.55 -8.10
CA LEU A 94 2.40 2.49 -7.00
C LEU A 94 3.67 2.81 -6.21
N GLU A 95 4.57 1.85 -6.01
CA GLU A 95 5.85 2.03 -5.35
C GLU A 95 6.79 2.87 -6.23
N LYS A 96 6.94 2.51 -7.52
CA LYS A 96 7.76 3.27 -8.48
C LYS A 96 7.38 4.75 -8.55
N ALA A 97 6.09 5.05 -8.52
CA ALA A 97 5.59 6.42 -8.55
C ALA A 97 5.88 7.22 -7.26
N GLN A 98 6.12 6.56 -6.12
CA GLN A 98 6.53 7.25 -4.89
C GLN A 98 8.02 7.58 -4.92
N SER A 99 8.85 6.66 -5.45
CA SER A 99 10.31 6.85 -5.55
C SER A 99 10.71 7.99 -6.51
N THR A 100 9.91 8.29 -7.55
CA THR A 100 10.17 9.40 -8.46
C THR A 100 9.84 10.77 -7.86
N THR A 101 8.89 10.85 -6.95
CA THR A 101 8.54 12.11 -6.28
C THR A 101 9.57 12.54 -5.24
N SER A 102 10.33 11.60 -4.68
CA SER A 102 11.35 11.87 -3.65
C SER A 102 12.71 12.31 -4.21
N SER A 103 12.94 12.22 -5.51
CA SER A 103 14.24 12.52 -6.16
C SER A 103 14.27 13.82 -6.98
N THR A 104 13.18 14.60 -6.99
CA THR A 104 13.11 15.85 -7.77
C THR A 104 13.21 17.08 -6.86
N GLY A 105 14.31 17.19 -6.13
CA GLY A 105 14.57 18.33 -5.26
C GLY A 105 16.06 18.60 -5.11
N GLU A 106 16.78 18.84 -6.19
CA GLU A 106 18.09 19.55 -6.20
C GLU A 106 18.65 19.62 -7.63
N SER A 107 18.22 20.62 -8.40
CA SER A 107 18.99 21.18 -9.53
C SER A 107 18.27 22.41 -10.05
N ALA A 108 18.50 23.54 -9.39
CA ALA A 108 18.34 24.85 -9.98
C ALA A 108 19.66 25.62 -9.80
N SER A 109 20.14 26.07 -10.95
CA SER A 109 21.37 26.77 -11.28
C SER A 109 21.70 28.04 -10.49
N ASP A 110 23.00 28.31 -10.44
CA ASP A 110 23.66 29.58 -10.83
C ASP A 110 24.38 30.38 -9.73
N SER A 111 25.70 30.47 -9.94
CA SER A 111 26.62 31.58 -9.68
C SER A 111 26.18 32.71 -8.74
N ASN A 112 26.77 32.78 -7.55
CA ASN A 112 27.54 33.97 -7.16
C ASN A 112 28.34 33.78 -5.87
N LYS A 113 29.59 34.24 -5.92
CA LYS A 113 30.40 34.54 -4.74
C LYS A 113 29.63 35.50 -3.85
N SER A 114 29.34 35.08 -2.62
CA SER A 114 29.25 35.98 -1.48
C SER A 114 29.46 35.16 -0.22
N GLU A 115 30.61 35.40 0.43
CA GLU A 115 30.87 35.03 1.80
C GLU A 115 29.74 35.56 2.67
N THR A 116 28.77 34.70 2.97
CA THR A 116 27.80 34.96 4.03
C THR A 116 27.86 33.78 4.96
N ARG A 117 28.59 34.03 6.05
CA ARG A 117 28.67 33.25 7.28
C ARG A 117 27.53 32.25 7.38
N ILE A 118 27.88 30.96 7.31
CA ILE A 118 27.08 29.94 7.97
C ILE A 118 27.00 30.40 9.43
N ASN A 119 25.87 31.00 9.81
CA ASN A 119 25.46 30.91 11.18
C ASN A 119 25.21 29.41 11.38
N PRO A 120 26.04 28.68 12.15
CA PRO A 120 25.50 27.47 12.73
C PRO A 120 24.33 27.97 13.55
N VAL A 121 23.11 27.65 13.12
CA VAL A 121 21.97 27.69 14.02
C VAL A 121 22.42 26.80 15.17
N LYS A 122 22.86 27.44 16.25
CA LYS A 122 23.05 26.80 17.54
C LYS A 122 21.66 26.32 17.91
N LEU A 123 21.36 25.09 17.50
CA LEU A 123 20.30 24.33 18.11
C LEU A 123 20.59 24.40 19.61
N PRO A 124 19.65 24.89 20.43
CA PRO A 124 19.81 24.84 21.87
C PRO A 124 20.13 23.38 22.19
N THR A 125 21.28 23.14 22.82
CA THR A 125 21.64 21.82 23.32
C THR A 125 20.46 21.34 24.14
N LEU A 126 19.71 20.41 23.57
CA LEU A 126 18.55 19.85 24.21
C LEU A 126 19.13 19.00 25.34
N ASP A 127 19.10 19.51 26.56
CA ASP A 127 19.46 18.75 27.75
C ASP A 127 18.46 17.61 27.86
N LEU A 128 18.84 16.47 27.30
CA LEU A 128 18.09 15.23 27.41
C LEU A 128 18.11 14.83 28.88
N PRO A 129 16.94 14.62 29.51
CA PRO A 129 16.90 14.13 30.87
C PRO A 129 17.49 12.71 30.91
N ILE A 130 18.58 12.53 31.67
CA ILE A 130 19.17 11.21 31.92
C ILE A 130 18.20 10.45 32.81
N PHE A 131 17.72 9.30 32.35
CA PHE A 131 16.81 8.46 33.13
C PHE A 131 17.57 7.81 34.29
N SER A 132 17.11 8.08 35.51
CA SER A 132 17.73 7.63 36.76
C SER A 132 17.49 6.14 37.07
N GLY A 133 16.68 5.45 36.28
CA GLY A 133 16.26 4.07 36.53
C GLY A 133 15.09 3.92 37.52
N ILE A 134 14.50 5.03 37.98
CA ILE A 134 13.37 5.02 38.94
C ILE A 134 12.04 4.88 38.19
N TYR A 135 11.31 3.80 38.47
CA TYR A 135 10.05 3.47 37.79
C TYR A 135 8.97 4.57 37.88
N LEU A 136 8.91 5.32 38.98
CA LEU A 136 7.93 6.41 39.14
C LEU A 136 8.19 7.62 38.21
N GLU A 137 9.40 7.80 37.68
CA GLU A 137 9.76 8.93 36.81
C GLU A 137 9.51 8.62 35.31
N TRP A 138 9.17 7.37 34.99
CA TRP A 138 8.99 6.90 33.62
C TRP A 138 7.85 7.60 32.88
N ILE A 139 6.73 7.85 33.56
CA ILE A 139 5.56 8.49 32.92
C ILE A 139 5.89 9.93 32.54
N SER A 140 6.56 10.67 33.42
CA SER A 140 6.99 12.06 33.17
C SER A 140 8.09 12.16 32.10
N PHE A 141 8.98 11.16 32.03
CA PHE A 141 9.97 11.05 30.96
C PHE A 141 9.31 10.73 29.61
N ALA A 142 8.37 9.79 29.57
CA ALA A 142 7.68 9.37 28.36
C ALA A 142 6.83 10.50 27.74
N ASP A 143 6.12 11.28 28.56
CA ASP A 143 5.35 12.42 28.07
C ASP A 143 6.24 13.53 27.48
N ARG A 144 7.39 13.82 28.12
CA ARG A 144 8.36 14.80 27.58
C ARG A 144 9.03 14.31 26.30
N PHE A 145 9.42 13.05 26.25
CA PHE A 145 10.01 12.44 25.06
C PHE A 145 9.04 12.45 23.88
N ASN A 146 7.77 12.08 24.11
CA ASN A 146 6.73 12.15 23.09
C ASN A 146 6.46 13.59 22.64
N SER A 147 6.38 14.57 23.56
CA SER A 147 6.17 15.96 23.17
C SER A 147 7.32 16.54 22.34
N LEU A 148 8.56 16.10 22.57
CA LEU A 148 9.73 16.54 21.83
C LEU A 148 9.84 15.89 20.44
N ILE A 149 9.53 14.60 20.33
CA ILE A 149 9.71 13.85 19.07
C ILE A 149 8.47 13.89 18.17
N HIS A 150 7.27 14.03 18.73
CA HIS A 150 6.02 14.04 17.95
C HIS A 150 5.71 15.41 17.32
N SER A 151 6.34 16.48 17.81
CA SER A 151 6.14 17.86 17.28
C SER A 151 7.05 18.20 16.10
N SER A 152 8.03 17.37 15.80
CA SER A 152 9.05 17.60 14.78
C SER A 152 8.93 16.56 13.67
N ASN A 153 8.24 16.94 12.59
CA ASN A 153 8.05 16.13 11.38
C ASN A 153 9.35 16.01 10.53
N LEU A 154 10.52 15.94 11.16
CA LEU A 154 11.84 15.99 10.52
C LEU A 154 12.71 14.75 10.81
N TYR A 155 12.19 13.73 11.51
CA TYR A 155 13.00 12.58 11.89
C TYR A 155 12.53 11.30 11.22
N ILE A 156 13.33 10.84 10.26
CA ILE A 156 13.30 9.50 9.65
C ILE A 156 13.43 8.45 10.78
N GLU A 157 12.60 7.40 10.76
CA GLU A 157 12.44 6.44 11.86
C GLU A 157 13.75 5.79 12.36
N VAL A 158 14.80 5.77 11.55
CA VAL A 158 16.11 5.18 11.89
C VAL A 158 16.97 6.04 12.83
N GLU A 159 16.80 7.37 12.89
CA GLU A 159 17.57 8.20 13.82
C GLU A 159 17.01 8.19 15.26
N LYS A 160 15.75 7.78 15.44
CA LYS A 160 15.10 7.73 16.76
C LYS A 160 15.74 6.72 17.71
N PHE A 161 16.36 5.65 17.18
CA PHE A 161 17.02 4.62 17.97
C PHE A 161 18.33 5.08 18.62
N HIS A 162 18.98 6.14 18.11
CA HIS A 162 20.19 6.67 18.74
C HIS A 162 19.92 7.41 20.07
N TYR A 163 18.66 7.75 20.33
CA TYR A 163 18.23 8.51 21.50
C TYR A 163 17.65 7.65 22.63
N LEU A 164 17.67 6.31 22.47
CA LEU A 164 17.37 5.35 23.53
C LEU A 164 18.68 4.80 24.10
N LYS A 165 19.26 5.51 25.08
CA LYS A 165 20.29 4.99 25.98
C LYS A 165 19.96 5.34 27.42
#